data_AF-A0A7W6NVJ8-F1
#
_entry.id   AF-A0A7W6NVJ8-F1
#
_cell.length_a   1.000
_cell.length_b   1.000
_cell.length_c   1.000
_cell.angle_alpha   90.00
_cell.angle_beta   90.00
_cell.angle_gamma   90.00
#
_symmetry.space_group_name_H-M   'P 1'
#
loop_
_entity.id
_entity.type
_entity.pdbx_description
1 polymer ?
#
loop_
_entity_poly.entity_id
_entity_poly.type
_entity_poly.pdbx_seq_one_letter_code
_entity_poly.pdbx_strand_id
1 'polypeptide(L)'
;MAADPRIIDVTLDERTILWRSADIEQERRIAIFDLLEENHFAPQRPQADSYAGPYKLHLAVQEGRLALEIKRADDSHQETLILGLAAFRRPIRDYFAICDSYYAAIRNATPAQIETVDMARRGIHNDAATLLKDRLEGKIDVDFDTARRLFTLICVLHIKG
;
A
#
# COMPACT_ATOMS: atom_id res chain seq x y z
N MET A 1 -22.68 11.15 14.35
CA MET A 1 -21.76 11.71 13.33
C MET A 1 -21.92 10.88 12.07
N ALA A 2 -21.85 11.48 10.89
CA ALA A 2 -21.81 10.71 9.65
C ALA A 2 -20.50 9.91 9.60
N ALA A 3 -20.52 8.73 8.97
CA ALA A 3 -19.29 7.95 8.76
C ALA A 3 -18.34 8.74 7.84
N ASP A 4 -17.04 8.71 8.14
CA ASP A 4 -15.97 9.29 7.33
C ASP A 4 -14.87 8.22 7.13
N PRO A 5 -15.15 7.12 6.40
CA PRO A 5 -14.28 5.96 6.32
C PRO A 5 -13.10 6.22 5.38
N ARG A 6 -12.13 7.04 5.84
CA ARG A 6 -10.94 7.39 5.07
C ARG A 6 -9.71 7.52 5.97
N ILE A 7 -8.55 7.38 5.35
CA ILE A 7 -7.24 7.67 5.92
C ILE A 7 -6.97 9.17 5.81
N ILE A 8 -6.51 9.78 6.90
CA ILE A 8 -6.09 11.19 6.99
C ILE A 8 -4.61 11.37 7.33
N ASP A 9 -3.93 10.30 7.71
CA ASP A 9 -2.49 10.30 7.94
C ASP A 9 -1.94 8.90 7.68
N VAL A 10 -0.75 8.83 7.07
CA VAL A 10 -0.05 7.57 6.83
C VAL A 10 1.41 7.70 7.24
N THR A 11 1.88 6.77 8.05
CA THR A 11 3.29 6.68 8.44
C THR A 11 3.82 5.27 8.21
N LEU A 12 5.12 5.17 7.94
CA LEU A 12 5.82 3.93 7.67
C LEU A 12 6.93 3.75 8.72
N ASP A 13 7.15 2.54 9.23
CA ASP A 13 8.30 2.28 10.10
C ASP A 13 9.62 2.40 9.32
N GLU A 14 10.33 3.50 9.54
CA GLU A 14 11.58 3.84 8.87
C GLU A 14 12.67 2.79 9.05
N ARG A 15 12.62 1.99 10.13
CA ARG A 15 13.58 0.91 10.39
C ARG A 15 13.50 -0.20 9.34
N THR A 16 12.36 -0.30 8.66
CA THR A 16 12.06 -1.35 7.68
C THR A 16 12.11 -0.86 6.23
N ILE A 17 12.30 0.45 6.02
CA ILE A 17 12.35 1.05 4.68
C ILE A 17 13.65 0.66 3.99
N LEU A 18 13.53 0.05 2.81
CA LEU A 18 14.64 -0.14 1.88
C LEU A 18 14.74 1.08 0.97
N TRP A 19 15.70 1.95 1.25
CA TRP A 19 16.08 3.03 0.33
C TRP A 19 16.71 2.41 -0.92
N ARG A 20 15.96 2.37 -2.03
CA ARG A 20 16.40 1.69 -3.28
C ARG A 20 16.74 2.65 -4.42
N SER A 21 16.03 3.77 -4.58
CA SER A 21 16.35 4.81 -5.58
C SER A 21 15.52 6.09 -5.34
N ALA A 22 15.90 7.20 -6.01
CA ALA A 22 15.10 8.42 -6.03
C ALA A 22 13.72 8.20 -6.65
N ASP A 23 13.61 7.32 -7.66
CA ASP A 23 12.35 7.00 -8.32
C ASP A 23 11.37 6.28 -7.38
N ILE A 24 11.86 5.32 -6.58
CA ILE A 24 11.03 4.59 -5.61
C ILE A 24 10.55 5.52 -4.49
N GLU A 25 11.40 6.45 -4.06
CA GLU A 25 11.00 7.48 -3.09
C GLU A 25 9.95 8.43 -3.67
N GLN A 26 10.03 8.75 -4.96
CA GLN A 26 9.02 9.52 -5.66
C GLN A 26 7.70 8.74 -5.75
N GLU A 27 7.72 7.46 -6.13
CA GLU A 27 6.53 6.60 -6.15
C GLU A 27 5.89 6.49 -4.75
N ARG A 28 6.70 6.39 -3.68
CA ARG A 28 6.21 6.43 -2.30
C ARG A 28 5.47 7.74 -1.99
N ARG A 29 6.08 8.88 -2.29
CA ARG A 29 5.48 10.20 -2.01
C ARG A 29 4.16 10.39 -2.77
N ILE A 30 4.13 9.98 -4.03
CA ILE A 30 2.92 10.03 -4.86
C ILE A 30 1.84 9.12 -4.24
N ALA A 31 2.18 7.89 -3.88
CA ALA A 31 1.22 6.97 -3.26
C ALA A 31 0.66 7.50 -1.94
N ILE A 32 1.48 8.13 -1.09
CA ILE A 32 1.00 8.77 0.15
C ILE A 32 0.07 9.94 -0.19
N PHE A 33 0.49 10.84 -1.08
CA PHE A 33 -0.30 12.01 -1.46
C PHE A 33 -1.67 11.59 -2.02
N ASP A 34 -1.69 10.71 -3.02
CA ASP A 34 -2.92 10.25 -3.65
C ASP A 34 -3.82 9.49 -2.66
N LEU A 35 -3.24 8.78 -1.68
CA LEU A 35 -4.01 8.08 -0.65
C LEU A 35 -4.69 9.07 0.28
N LEU A 36 -4.03 10.17 0.65
CA LEU A 36 -4.61 11.19 1.53
C LEU A 36 -5.65 12.06 0.82
N GLU A 37 -5.52 12.25 -0.49
CA GLU A 37 -6.50 12.98 -1.31
C GLU A 37 -7.79 12.16 -1.54
N GLU A 38 -7.67 10.88 -1.91
CA GLU A 38 -8.83 10.05 -2.25
C GLU A 38 -8.63 8.59 -1.83
N ASN A 39 -9.43 8.14 -0.86
CA ASN A 39 -9.44 6.75 -0.42
C ASN A 39 -10.77 6.34 0.24
N HIS A 40 -11.05 5.05 0.20
CA HIS A 40 -12.07 4.39 1.02
C HIS A 40 -11.40 3.36 1.91
N PHE A 41 -11.52 3.55 3.23
CA PHE A 41 -10.93 2.70 4.25
C PHE A 41 -11.89 2.54 5.42
N ALA A 42 -12.64 1.43 5.41
CA ALA A 42 -13.68 1.14 6.39
C ALA A 42 -13.36 -0.15 7.18
N PRO A 43 -12.68 -0.06 8.33
CA PRO A 43 -12.55 -1.17 9.26
C PRO A 43 -13.92 -1.74 9.63
N GLN A 44 -14.07 -3.06 9.50
CA GLN A 44 -15.35 -3.77 9.64
C GLN A 44 -15.64 -4.18 11.09
N ARG A 45 -14.64 -4.07 11.99
CA ARG A 45 -14.80 -4.43 13.39
C ARG A 45 -15.68 -3.38 14.11
N PRO A 46 -16.81 -3.79 14.72
CA PRO A 46 -17.69 -2.86 15.43
C PRO A 46 -16.96 -2.11 16.55
N GLN A 47 -17.16 -0.80 16.60
CA GLN A 47 -16.64 0.07 17.67
C GLN A 47 -17.74 0.37 18.69
N ALA A 48 -17.39 0.38 19.99
CA ALA A 48 -18.36 0.54 21.08
C ALA A 48 -19.10 1.88 21.03
N ASP A 49 -18.45 2.93 20.53
CA ASP A 49 -18.97 4.28 20.39
C ASP A 49 -19.39 4.63 18.95
N SER A 50 -19.52 3.61 18.09
CA SER A 50 -19.87 3.78 16.68
C SER A 50 -18.92 4.69 15.90
N TYR A 51 -17.66 4.78 16.32
CA TYR A 51 -16.63 5.49 15.57
C TYR A 51 -16.44 4.88 14.18
N ALA A 52 -16.54 5.71 13.15
CA ALA A 52 -16.52 5.30 11.75
C ALA A 52 -15.57 6.19 10.92
N GLY A 53 -14.43 6.55 11.53
CA GLY A 53 -13.37 7.35 10.91
C GLY A 53 -13.49 8.86 11.16
N PRO A 54 -12.53 9.65 10.64
CA PRO A 54 -11.40 9.21 9.80
C PRO A 54 -10.26 8.53 10.59
N TYR A 55 -9.34 7.88 9.89
CA TYR A 55 -8.30 7.04 10.50
C TYR A 55 -6.89 7.56 10.22
N LYS A 56 -5.98 7.35 11.16
CA LYS A 56 -4.54 7.43 10.93
C LYS A 56 -3.97 6.02 10.84
N LEU A 57 -3.08 5.78 9.90
CA LEU A 57 -2.54 4.45 9.61
C LEU A 57 -1.01 4.46 9.79
N HIS A 58 -0.51 3.55 10.62
CA HIS A 58 0.91 3.25 10.70
C HIS A 58 1.16 1.85 10.15
N LEU A 59 2.08 1.74 9.19
CA LEU A 59 2.44 0.50 8.54
C LEU A 59 3.87 0.09 8.92
N ALA A 60 4.03 -1.14 9.40
CA ALA A 60 5.33 -1.69 9.78
C ALA A 60 5.43 -3.16 9.37
N VAL A 61 6.65 -3.66 9.13
CA VAL A 61 6.85 -5.08 8.82
C VAL A 61 7.82 -5.74 9.78
N GLN A 62 7.35 -6.77 10.48
CA GLN A 62 8.14 -7.52 11.45
C GLN A 62 7.99 -9.03 11.19
N GLU A 63 9.11 -9.74 11.06
CA GLU A 63 9.15 -11.19 10.89
C GLU A 63 8.27 -11.70 9.73
N GLY A 64 8.27 -10.98 8.59
CA GLY A 64 7.47 -11.35 7.42
C GLY A 64 5.96 -11.12 7.57
N ARG A 65 5.56 -10.29 8.55
CA ARG A 65 4.16 -9.90 8.80
C ARG A 65 4.02 -8.39 8.73
N LEU A 66 3.04 -7.92 7.97
CA LEU A 66 2.64 -6.53 7.92
C LEU A 66 1.72 -6.22 9.10
N ALA A 67 2.09 -5.24 9.90
CA ALA A 67 1.23 -4.63 10.89
C ALA A 67 0.60 -3.37 10.31
N LEU A 68 -0.73 -3.31 10.35
CA LEU A 68 -1.53 -2.13 10.07
C LEU A 68 -2.07 -1.63 11.40
N GLU A 69 -1.38 -0.67 12.02
CA GLU A 69 -1.86 -0.01 13.22
C GLU A 69 -2.80 1.12 12.83
N ILE A 70 -4.05 1.02 13.27
CA ILE A 70 -5.13 1.93 12.95
C ILE A 70 -5.42 2.75 14.20
N LYS A 71 -5.32 4.07 14.06
CA LYS A 71 -5.65 5.04 15.11
C LYS A 71 -6.80 5.91 14.65
N ARG A 72 -7.45 6.52 15.63
CA ARG A 72 -8.45 7.56 15.42
C ARG A 72 -7.77 8.90 15.15
N ALA A 73 -8.56 9.90 14.76
CA ALA A 73 -8.08 11.25 14.51
C ALA A 73 -7.35 11.88 15.73
N ASP A 74 -7.75 11.51 16.95
CA ASP A 74 -7.18 11.97 18.23
C ASP A 74 -5.96 11.16 18.70
N ASP A 75 -5.38 10.34 17.81
CA ASP A 75 -4.24 9.44 18.07
C ASP A 75 -4.54 8.26 19.00
N SER A 76 -5.78 8.11 19.48
CA SER A 76 -6.15 6.92 20.23
C SER A 76 -6.07 5.67 19.37
N HIS A 77 -5.48 4.61 19.93
CA HIS A 77 -5.37 3.33 19.25
C HIS A 77 -6.75 2.70 19.08
N GLN A 78 -7.09 2.30 17.85
CA GLN A 78 -8.32 1.58 17.55
C GLN A 78 -8.06 0.07 17.47
N GLU A 79 -7.18 -0.35 16.57
CA GLU A 79 -6.79 -1.74 16.43
C GLU A 79 -5.49 -1.90 15.65
N THR A 80 -4.83 -3.05 15.80
CA THR A 80 -3.74 -3.48 14.91
C THR A 80 -4.15 -4.74 14.17
N LEU A 81 -4.12 -4.69 12.85
CA LEU A 81 -4.31 -5.87 12.00
C LEU A 81 -2.97 -6.42 11.55
N ILE A 82 -2.80 -7.73 11.67
CA ILE A 82 -1.58 -8.42 11.24
C ILE A 82 -1.89 -9.26 10.00
N LEU A 83 -1.20 -8.97 8.89
CA LEU A 83 -1.29 -9.73 7.65
C LEU A 83 0.03 -10.46 7.38
N GLY A 84 -0.03 -11.77 7.19
CA GLY A 84 1.12 -12.53 6.73
C GLY A 84 1.51 -12.15 5.30
N LEU A 85 2.78 -11.82 5.06
CA LEU A 85 3.27 -11.39 3.75
C LEU A 85 3.69 -12.52 2.81
N ALA A 86 3.53 -13.79 3.22
CA ALA A 86 3.94 -14.95 2.42
C ALA A 86 3.33 -14.93 1.00
N ALA A 87 2.05 -14.59 0.88
CA ALA A 87 1.35 -14.49 -0.41
C ALA A 87 1.84 -13.31 -1.28
N PHE A 88 2.43 -12.28 -0.66
CA PHE A 88 2.89 -11.07 -1.34
C PHE A 88 4.37 -11.15 -1.77
N ARG A 89 5.13 -12.15 -1.32
CA ARG A 89 6.55 -12.30 -1.67
C ARG A 89 6.81 -12.28 -3.18
N ARG A 90 6.04 -13.07 -3.93
CA ARG A 90 6.15 -13.12 -5.40
C ARG A 90 5.66 -11.83 -6.07
N PRO A 91 4.43 -11.32 -5.79
CA PRO A 91 3.97 -10.04 -6.32
C PRO A 91 4.94 -8.88 -6.10
N ILE A 92 5.50 -8.74 -4.89
CA ILE A 92 6.48 -7.69 -4.56
C ILE A 92 7.74 -7.85 -5.42
N ARG A 93 8.29 -9.06 -5.52
CA ARG A 93 9.47 -9.33 -6.35
C ARG A 93 9.20 -9.02 -7.83
N ASP A 94 8.09 -9.50 -8.35
CA ASP A 94 7.72 -9.34 -9.76
C ASP A 94 7.47 -7.86 -10.08
N TYR A 95 6.88 -7.10 -9.15
CA TYR A 95 6.70 -5.65 -9.26
C TYR A 95 8.05 -4.89 -9.29
N PHE A 96 9.00 -5.23 -8.42
CA PHE A 96 10.33 -4.61 -8.47
C PHE A 96 11.06 -4.91 -9.79
N ALA A 97 11.02 -6.16 -10.26
CA ALA A 97 11.68 -6.54 -11.51
C ALA A 97 11.13 -5.79 -12.74
N ILE A 98 9.81 -5.58 -12.80
CA ILE A 98 9.19 -4.83 -13.90
C ILE A 98 9.43 -3.32 -13.77
N CYS A 99 9.52 -2.76 -12.56
CA CYS A 99 9.93 -1.37 -12.35
C CYS A 99 11.36 -1.12 -12.81
N ASP A 100 12.31 -2.00 -12.49
CA ASP A 100 13.70 -1.91 -12.99
C ASP A 100 13.73 -1.93 -14.53
N SER A 101 12.94 -2.82 -15.14
CA SER A 101 12.80 -2.91 -16.60
C SER A 101 12.20 -1.63 -17.20
N TYR A 102 11.20 -1.05 -16.54
CA TYR A 102 10.56 0.21 -16.95
C TYR A 102 11.54 1.38 -16.92
N TYR A 103 12.28 1.56 -15.83
CA TYR A 103 13.27 2.61 -15.71
C TYR A 103 14.43 2.43 -16.69
N ALA A 104 14.84 1.19 -16.99
CA ALA A 104 15.81 0.91 -18.05
C ALA A 104 15.28 1.27 -19.44
N ALA A 105 14.00 0.99 -19.72
CA ALA A 105 13.34 1.31 -20.98
C ALA A 105 13.22 2.83 -21.21
N ILE A 106 12.86 3.61 -20.17
CA ILE A 106 12.78 5.08 -20.28
C ILE A 106 14.08 5.69 -20.82
N ARG A 107 15.23 5.12 -20.45
CA ARG A 107 16.53 5.67 -20.84
C ARG A 107 16.96 5.32 -22.26
N ASN A 108 16.54 4.17 -22.80
CA ASN A 108 17.19 3.57 -23.98
C ASN A 108 16.23 2.97 -25.02
N ALA A 109 14.93 2.88 -24.74
CA ALA A 109 13.97 2.16 -25.58
C ALA A 109 13.08 3.11 -26.38
N THR A 110 12.40 2.57 -27.40
CA THR A 110 11.42 3.35 -28.18
C THR A 110 10.14 3.59 -27.37
N PRO A 111 9.33 4.61 -27.72
CA PRO A 111 8.06 4.86 -27.03
C PRO A 111 7.14 3.64 -26.96
N ALA A 112 7.05 2.85 -28.03
CA ALA A 112 6.23 1.63 -28.07
C ALA A 112 6.74 0.54 -27.11
N GLN A 113 8.06 0.42 -26.95
CA GLN A 113 8.64 -0.51 -25.98
C GLN A 113 8.40 -0.03 -24.54
N ILE A 114 8.54 1.27 -24.28
CA ILE A 114 8.23 1.86 -22.96
C ILE A 114 6.77 1.60 -22.60
N GLU A 115 5.83 1.84 -23.53
CA GLU A 115 4.41 1.59 -23.34
C GLU A 115 4.12 0.11 -23.03
N THR A 116 4.75 -0.81 -23.76
CA THR A 116 4.60 -2.26 -23.55
C THR A 116 5.02 -2.66 -22.13
N VAL A 117 6.17 -2.16 -21.67
CA VAL A 117 6.67 -2.44 -20.31
C VAL A 117 5.78 -1.79 -19.25
N ASP A 118 5.31 -0.58 -19.49
CA ASP A 118 4.42 0.15 -18.59
C ASP A 118 3.05 -0.55 -18.44
N MET A 119 2.50 -1.09 -19.52
CA MET A 119 1.29 -1.93 -19.47
C MET A 119 1.50 -3.17 -18.60
N ALA A 120 2.62 -3.88 -18.78
CA ALA A 120 2.96 -5.05 -17.95
C ALA A 120 3.14 -4.66 -16.48
N ARG A 121 3.80 -3.52 -16.21
CA ARG A 121 3.96 -2.96 -14.85
C ARG A 121 2.61 -2.69 -14.20
N ARG A 122 1.69 -2.02 -14.91
CA ARG A 122 0.34 -1.75 -14.42
C ARG A 122 -0.43 -3.04 -14.13
N GLY A 123 -0.30 -4.06 -14.99
CA GLY A 123 -0.92 -5.37 -14.81
C GLY A 123 -0.49 -6.03 -13.50
N ILE A 124 0.83 -6.17 -13.29
CA ILE A 124 1.38 -6.77 -12.05
C ILE A 124 0.90 -6.01 -10.81
N HIS A 125 0.88 -4.68 -10.87
CA HIS A 125 0.44 -3.86 -9.75
C HIS A 125 -1.08 -3.97 -9.49
N ASN A 126 -1.89 -4.12 -10.55
CA ASN A 126 -3.33 -4.36 -10.44
C ASN A 126 -3.64 -5.72 -9.80
N ASP A 127 -2.94 -6.77 -10.22
CA ASP A 127 -3.11 -8.12 -9.66
C ASP A 127 -2.76 -8.14 -8.17
N ALA A 128 -1.69 -7.42 -7.79
CA ALA A 128 -1.29 -7.30 -6.39
C ALA A 128 -2.26 -6.47 -5.55
N ALA A 129 -2.86 -5.42 -6.11
CA ALA A 129 -3.90 -4.63 -5.46
C ALA A 129 -5.15 -5.46 -5.20
N THR A 130 -5.59 -6.25 -6.19
CA THR A 130 -6.70 -7.22 -6.03
C THR A 130 -6.39 -8.21 -4.92
N LEU A 131 -5.19 -8.80 -4.92
CA LEU A 131 -4.77 -9.70 -3.85
C LEU A 131 -4.82 -9.02 -2.47
N LEU A 132 -4.36 -7.77 -2.34
CA LEU A 132 -4.42 -7.05 -1.08
C LEU A 132 -5.86 -6.83 -0.61
N LYS A 133 -6.74 -6.40 -1.52
CA LYS A 133 -8.16 -6.23 -1.25
C LYS A 133 -8.81 -7.54 -0.77
N ASP A 134 -8.54 -8.66 -1.43
CA ASP A 134 -9.04 -9.99 -1.03
C ASP A 134 -8.51 -10.41 0.36
N ARG A 135 -7.26 -10.08 0.68
CA ARG A 135 -6.69 -10.36 2.00
C ARG A 135 -7.28 -9.47 3.11
N LEU A 136 -7.76 -8.28 2.76
CA LEU A 136 -8.42 -7.34 3.66
C LEU A 136 -9.92 -7.59 3.81
N GLU A 137 -10.54 -8.32 2.89
CA GLU A 137 -11.96 -8.66 2.93
C GLU A 137 -12.37 -9.20 4.32
N GLY A 138 -13.49 -8.68 4.82
CA GLY A 138 -14.03 -8.96 6.16
C GLY A 138 -13.28 -8.32 7.32
N LYS A 139 -12.17 -7.59 7.07
CA LYS A 139 -11.39 -6.86 8.09
C LYS A 139 -11.45 -5.36 7.86
N ILE A 140 -11.13 -4.93 6.64
CA ILE A 140 -11.22 -3.54 6.18
C ILE A 140 -11.82 -3.60 4.78
N ASP A 141 -12.93 -2.91 4.58
CA ASP A 141 -13.44 -2.65 3.24
C ASP A 141 -12.65 -1.49 2.63
N VAL A 142 -12.06 -1.74 1.47
CA VAL A 142 -11.24 -0.79 0.73
C VAL A 142 -11.62 -0.83 -0.74
N ASP A 143 -11.58 0.33 -1.39
CA ASP A 143 -11.67 0.37 -2.84
C ASP A 143 -10.36 -0.10 -3.50
N PHE A 144 -10.40 -0.27 -4.82
CA PHE A 144 -9.27 -0.78 -5.59
C PHE A 144 -8.07 0.19 -5.57
N ASP A 145 -8.31 1.49 -5.69
CA ASP A 145 -7.23 2.49 -5.78
C ASP A 145 -6.52 2.66 -4.42
N THR A 146 -7.27 2.57 -3.32
CA THR A 146 -6.76 2.49 -1.95
C THR A 146 -5.88 1.25 -1.78
N ALA A 147 -6.37 0.07 -2.19
CA ALA A 147 -5.57 -1.15 -2.14
C ALA A 147 -4.31 -1.05 -3.01
N ARG A 148 -4.42 -0.43 -4.19
CA ARG A 148 -3.30 -0.19 -5.10
C ARG A 148 -2.22 0.68 -4.46
N ARG A 149 -2.59 1.82 -3.85
CA ARG A 149 -1.66 2.72 -3.16
C ARG A 149 -1.06 2.08 -1.90
N LEU A 150 -1.86 1.36 -1.11
CA LEU A 150 -1.36 0.61 0.04
C LEU A 150 -0.35 -0.46 -0.39
N PHE A 151 -0.56 -1.16 -1.51
CA PHE A 151 0.41 -2.11 -2.04
C PHE A 151 1.74 -1.44 -2.42
N THR A 152 1.72 -0.24 -3.01
CA THR A 152 2.93 0.56 -3.25
C THR A 152 3.69 0.83 -1.94
N LEU A 153 2.99 1.22 -0.87
CA LEU A 153 3.59 1.46 0.44
C LEU A 153 4.14 0.16 1.07
N ILE A 154 3.46 -0.97 0.89
CA ILE A 154 3.93 -2.28 1.36
C ILE A 154 5.21 -2.70 0.64
N CYS A 155 5.33 -2.42 -0.66
CA CYS A 155 6.54 -2.73 -1.42
C CYS A 155 7.77 -2.01 -0.84
N VAL A 156 7.63 -0.76 -0.37
CA VAL A 156 8.76 -0.02 0.21
C VAL A 156 9.08 -0.40 1.67
N LEU A 157 8.14 -1.07 2.36
CA LEU A 157 8.25 -1.52 3.75
C LEU A 157 8.91 -2.90 3.94
N HIS A 158 9.20 -3.66 2.87
CA HIS A 158 9.73 -5.02 2.96
C HIS A 158 10.51 -5.40 1.69
N ILE A 159 11.46 -6.34 1.59
CA ILE A 159 11.90 -7.48 2.40
C ILE A 159 13.44 -7.50 2.34
N LYS A 160 14.17 -7.46 3.46
CA LYS A 160 15.48 -8.14 3.50
C LYS A 160 15.15 -9.63 3.48
N GLY A 161 15.59 -10.31 2.42
CA GLY A 161 15.35 -11.74 2.20
C GLY A 161 15.62 -12.60 3.42
#